data_AF-A0AAD0KX15-F1
#
_entry.id   AF-A0AAD0KX15-F1
#
_cell.length_a   1.000
_cell.length_b   1.000
_cell.length_c   1.000
_cell.angle_alpha   90.00
_cell.angle_beta   90.00
_cell.angle_gamma   90.00
#
_symmetry.space_group_name_H-M   'P 1'
#
loop_
_entity.id
_entity.type
_entity.pdbx_description
1 polymer ?
#
loop_
_entity_poly.entity_id
_entity_poly.type
_entity_poly.pdbx_seq_one_letter_code
_entity_poly.pdbx_strand_id
1 'polypeptide(L)'
;MKKVYTDYEVWKMLEYFSDVLIPKYEKQFNHSLEGVHFWDPLYIEQYPEEVEAAITRVETAIKENKILLDEDGEPLGPHMKGLIY
;
A
#
# COMPACT_ATOMS: atom_id res chain seq x y z
N MET A 1 -20.27 -7.78 -13.62
CA MET A 1 -19.38 -7.22 -14.67
C MET A 1 -18.01 -7.04 -14.06
N LYS A 2 -16.95 -7.62 -14.66
CA LYS A 2 -15.59 -7.25 -14.27
C LYS A 2 -15.34 -5.81 -14.69
N LYS A 3 -14.79 -4.99 -13.80
CA LYS A 3 -14.38 -3.63 -14.10
C LYS A 3 -13.18 -3.73 -15.04
N VAL A 4 -13.24 -3.03 -16.18
CA VAL A 4 -12.18 -3.03 -17.19
C VAL A 4 -11.36 -1.78 -16.92
N TYR A 5 -10.05 -1.95 -16.71
CA TYR A 5 -9.12 -0.84 -16.53
C TYR A 5 -8.30 -0.70 -17.80
N THR A 6 -8.06 0.54 -18.18
CA THR A 6 -7.06 0.89 -19.19
C THR A 6 -5.69 1.01 -18.56
N ASP A 7 -4.62 0.80 -19.33
CA ASP A 7 -3.24 0.96 -18.84
C ASP A 7 -2.99 2.35 -18.21
N TYR A 8 -3.65 3.38 -18.75
CA TYR A 8 -3.59 4.74 -18.22
C TYR A 8 -4.21 4.86 -16.83
N GLU A 9 -5.34 4.19 -16.57
CA GLU A 9 -5.98 4.17 -15.25
C GLU A 9 -5.12 3.42 -14.23
N VAL A 10 -4.54 2.29 -14.64
CA VAL A 10 -3.60 1.52 -13.79
C VAL A 10 -2.40 2.38 -13.43
N TRP A 11 -1.82 3.08 -14.40
CA TRP A 11 -0.71 3.99 -14.17
C TRP A 11 -1.07 5.12 -13.20
N LYS A 12 -2.27 5.70 -13.33
CA LYS A 12 -2.75 6.73 -12.39
C LYS A 12 -2.96 6.20 -10.98
N MET A 13 -3.46 4.98 -10.83
CA MET A 13 -3.59 4.34 -9.51
C MET A 13 -2.21 4.10 -8.88
N LEU A 14 -1.24 3.63 -9.65
CA LEU A 14 0.14 3.44 -9.19
C LEU A 14 0.79 4.74 -8.74
N GLU A 15 0.71 5.80 -9.56
CA GLU A 15 1.23 7.13 -9.25
C GLU A 15 0.60 7.68 -7.96
N TYR A 16 -0.72 7.57 -7.82
CA TYR A 16 -1.42 7.98 -6.60
C TYR A 16 -0.96 7.17 -5.37
N PHE A 17 -0.81 5.85 -5.53
CA PHE A 17 -0.39 4.99 -4.44
C PHE A 17 1.02 5.35 -3.96
N SER A 18 1.99 5.43 -4.87
CA SER A 18 3.39 5.68 -4.55
C SER A 18 3.66 7.11 -4.07
N ASP A 19 3.08 8.10 -4.74
CA ASP A 19 3.52 9.50 -4.57
C ASP A 19 2.66 10.25 -3.55
N VAL A 20 1.46 9.76 -3.25
CA VAL A 20 0.52 10.42 -2.35
C VAL A 20 0.20 9.56 -1.14
N LEU A 21 -0.24 8.32 -1.33
CA LEU A 21 -0.74 7.48 -0.24
C LEU A 21 0.35 7.00 0.69
N ILE A 22 1.43 6.43 0.15
CA ILE A 22 2.56 5.94 0.96
C ILE A 22 3.17 7.08 1.81
N PRO A 23 3.58 8.24 1.25
CA PRO A 23 4.15 9.31 2.05
C PRO A 23 3.19 9.85 3.12
N LYS A 24 1.89 9.91 2.81
CA LYS A 24 0.87 10.35 3.77
C LYS A 24 0.73 9.36 4.93
N TYR A 25 0.69 8.06 4.64
CA TYR A 25 0.66 7.01 5.66
C TYR A 25 1.91 7.06 6.53
N GLU A 26 3.10 7.01 5.92
CA GLU A 26 4.36 6.94 6.65
C GLU A 26 4.56 8.14 7.57
N LYS A 27 4.18 9.34 7.10
CA LYS A 27 4.22 10.56 7.93
C LYS A 27 3.24 10.51 9.10
N GLN A 28 2.03 9.99 8.90
CA GLN A 28 1.01 9.94 9.95
C GLN A 28 1.36 8.95 11.06
N PHE A 29 1.89 7.77 10.70
CA PHE A 29 2.18 6.70 11.65
C PHE A 29 3.65 6.65 12.08
N ASN A 30 4.53 7.48 11.49
CA ASN A 30 5.98 7.41 11.64
C ASN A 30 6.51 5.97 11.44
N HIS A 31 5.96 5.29 10.42
CA HIS A 31 6.17 3.87 10.16
C HIS A 31 6.37 3.66 8.67
N SER A 32 7.52 3.11 8.28
CA SER A 32 7.85 2.93 6.88
C SER A 32 7.17 1.70 6.28
N LEU A 33 6.74 1.82 5.03
CA LEU A 33 6.24 0.73 4.20
C LEU A 33 7.28 0.30 3.15
N GLU A 34 8.55 0.70 3.30
CA GLU A 34 9.63 0.28 2.43
C GLU A 34 9.76 -1.25 2.41
N GLY A 35 9.83 -1.83 1.20
CA GLY A 35 9.92 -3.28 1.02
C GLY A 35 8.60 -4.04 1.21
N VAL A 36 7.49 -3.36 1.54
CA VAL A 36 6.16 -4.00 1.61
C VAL A 36 5.62 -4.21 0.20
N HIS A 37 5.28 -5.45 -0.11
CA HIS A 37 4.62 -5.81 -1.36
C HIS A 37 3.09 -5.83 -1.18
N PHE A 38 2.40 -4.92 -1.87
CA PHE A 38 0.94 -4.81 -1.80
C PHE A 38 0.20 -5.54 -2.93
N TRP A 39 0.90 -5.90 -4.00
CA TRP A 39 0.41 -6.59 -5.20
C TRP A 39 1.58 -7.29 -5.91
N ASP A 40 1.30 -8.16 -6.88
CA ASP A 40 2.35 -8.76 -7.72
C ASP A 40 2.83 -7.76 -8.80
N PRO A 41 4.10 -7.32 -8.77
CA PRO A 41 4.61 -6.33 -9.71
C PRO A 41 4.73 -6.85 -11.15
N LEU A 42 4.77 -8.17 -11.37
CA LEU A 42 4.94 -8.77 -12.70
C LEU A 42 3.62 -8.88 -13.48
N TYR A 43 2.49 -8.88 -12.80
CA TYR A 43 1.18 -9.17 -13.40
C TYR A 43 0.13 -8.08 -13.15
N ILE A 44 0.57 -6.85 -12.91
CA ILE A 44 -0.32 -5.72 -12.61
C ILE A 44 -1.33 -5.41 -13.73
N GLU A 45 -0.94 -5.61 -15.00
CA GLU A 45 -1.85 -5.46 -16.15
C GLU A 45 -2.97 -6.52 -16.17
N GLN A 46 -2.71 -7.67 -15.54
CA GLN A 46 -3.67 -8.78 -15.46
C GLN A 46 -4.57 -8.65 -14.22
N TYR A 47 -4.10 -7.95 -13.18
CA TYR A 47 -4.77 -7.80 -11.89
C TYR A 47 -4.78 -6.35 -11.35
N PRO A 48 -5.27 -5.36 -12.12
CA PRO A 48 -5.36 -3.97 -11.68
C PRO A 48 -6.24 -3.78 -10.43
N GLU A 49 -7.16 -4.70 -10.17
CA GLU A 49 -7.96 -4.75 -8.94
C GLU A 49 -7.12 -4.89 -7.67
N GLU A 50 -5.92 -5.49 -7.72
CA GLU A 50 -5.03 -5.59 -6.57
C GLU A 50 -4.51 -4.22 -6.16
N VAL A 51 -4.24 -3.34 -7.14
CA VAL A 51 -3.82 -1.96 -6.90
C VAL A 51 -4.95 -1.17 -6.25
N GLU A 52 -6.18 -1.30 -6.75
CA GLU A 52 -7.35 -0.64 -6.14
C GLU A 52 -7.61 -1.13 -4.72
N ALA A 53 -7.44 -2.44 -4.48
CA ALA A 53 -7.56 -3.03 -3.14
C ALA A 53 -6.48 -2.51 -2.18
N ALA A 54 -5.23 -2.41 -2.65
CA ALA A 54 -4.13 -1.84 -1.89
C ALA A 54 -4.38 -0.37 -1.53
N ILE A 55 -4.80 0.45 -2.50
CA ILE A 55 -5.21 1.84 -2.30
C ILE A 55 -6.28 1.93 -1.21
N THR A 56 -7.36 1.15 -1.35
CA THR A 56 -8.48 1.15 -0.41
C THR A 56 -8.04 0.76 1.00
N ARG A 57 -7.13 -0.22 1.10
CA ARG A 57 -6.59 -0.70 2.39
C ARG A 57 -5.78 0.40 3.09
N VAL A 58 -4.88 1.08 2.38
CA VAL A 58 -4.07 2.17 2.94
C VAL A 58 -4.93 3.39 3.28
N GLU A 59 -5.89 3.76 2.43
CA GLU A 59 -6.83 4.86 2.71
C GLU A 59 -7.67 4.60 3.94
N THR A 60 -8.19 3.38 4.10
CA THR A 60 -8.94 2.97 5.28
C THR A 60 -8.08 3.05 6.53
N ALA A 61 -6.84 2.57 6.47
CA ALA A 61 -5.89 2.64 7.58
C ALA A 61 -5.63 4.08 8.02
N ILE A 62 -5.34 4.98 7.06
CA ILE A 62 -5.18 6.43 7.31
C ILE A 62 -6.43 7.02 7.94
N LYS A 63 -7.61 6.73 7.37
CA LYS A 63 -8.90 7.28 7.81
C LYS A 63 -9.30 6.81 9.21
N GLU A 64 -9.10 5.53 9.50
CA GLU A 64 -9.39 4.94 10.80
C GLU A 64 -8.28 5.17 11.82
N ASN A 65 -7.18 5.79 11.40
CA ASN A 65 -5.98 5.99 12.21
C ASN A 65 -5.45 4.68 12.81
N LYS A 66 -5.38 3.63 12.00
CA LYS A 66 -4.90 2.29 12.37
C LYS A 66 -3.68 1.92 11.52
N ILE A 67 -2.67 1.33 12.17
CA ILE A 67 -1.50 0.79 11.48
C ILE A 67 -1.91 -0.48 10.69
N LEU A 68 -1.32 -0.66 9.52
CA LEU A 68 -1.50 -1.87 8.72
C LEU A 68 -0.74 -3.03 9.38
N LEU A 69 -1.37 -4.19 9.42
CA LEU A 69 -0.81 -5.42 9.97
C LEU A 69 -0.64 -6.49 8.88
N ASP A 70 0.35 -7.37 9.04
CA ASP A 70 0.54 -8.58 8.25
C ASP A 70 -0.40 -9.72 8.69
N GLU A 71 -0.21 -10.93 8.15
CA GLU A 71 -1.04 -12.10 8.45
C GLU A 71 -0.88 -12.61 9.89
N ASP A 72 0.27 -12.35 10.52
CA ASP A 72 0.56 -12.72 11.90
C ASP A 72 0.09 -11.64 12.91
N GLY A 73 -0.44 -10.52 12.41
CA GLY A 73 -0.94 -9.41 13.23
C GLY A 73 0.15 -8.41 13.62
N GLU A 74 1.30 -8.46 12.98
CA GLU A 74 2.42 -7.55 13.21
C GLU A 74 2.39 -6.36 12.24
N PRO A 75 2.91 -5.17 12.60
CA PRO A 75 2.94 -4.02 11.70
C PRO A 75 3.65 -4.30 10.36
N LEU A 76 2.97 -4.03 9.23
CA LEU A 76 3.55 -4.15 7.88
C LEU A 76 4.72 -3.19 7.71
N GLY A 77 5.89 -3.69 7.33
CA GLY A 77 7.09 -2.87 7.09
C GLY A 77 8.30 -3.43 7.84
N PRO A 78 9.47 -2.78 7.76
CA PRO A 78 10.59 -3.19 8.57
C PRO A 78 10.20 -3.09 10.05
N HIS A 79 10.19 -4.23 10.74
CA HIS A 79 10.31 -4.22 12.18
C HIS A 79 11.62 -3.50 12.49
N MET A 80 11.55 -2.27 13.01
CA MET A 80 12.70 -1.67 13.66
C MET A 80 12.97 -2.48 14.93
N LYS A 81 13.58 -3.66 14.78
CA LYS A 81 14.24 -4.39 15.86
C LYS A 81 15.39 -3.50 16.31
N GLY A 82 15.11 -2.67 17.32
CA GLY A 82 16.08 -2.01 18.17
C GLY A 82 17.31 -1.45 17.46
N LEU A 83 17.19 -0.25 16.90
CA LEU A 83 18.33 0.67 16.87
C LEU A 83 18.55 1.17 18.30
N ILE A 84 19.18 0.33 19.11
CA ILE A 84 19.81 0.74 20.36
C ILE A 84 21.19 1.26 19.94
N TYR A 85 21.36 2.58 19.93
CA TYR A 85 22.67 3.23 19.80
C TYR A 85 23.51 3.04 21.07
#